data_AF-A0A6A6LY07-F1
#
_entry.id   AF-A0A6A6LY07-F1
#
_cell.length_a   1.000
_cell.length_b   1.000
_cell.length_c   1.000
_cell.angle_alpha   90.00
_cell.angle_beta   90.00
_cell.angle_gamma   90.00
#
_symmetry.space_group_name_H-M   'P 1'
#
loop_
_entity.id
_entity.type
_entity.pdbx_description
1 polymer ?
#
loop_
_entity_poly.entity_id
_entity_poly.type
_entity_poly.pdbx_seq_one_letter_code
_entity_poly.pdbx_strand_id
1 'polypeptide(L)'
;MSIGKNQEVVKVILECKKDIWKNQELFELVEEYFENSLQTLDFCTALDKCLKRARDSQLFIMVALQQFEEESEAGGNRYVKTLEGLKNFKASGDPFTEEFFQIFQSVYRQQILMLEKLKFRKNKLDKKLKYIHAWRKVSIGSMGKWIDSLWKNYENALKGQKELISTMQVVVTLL
;
A
#
# COMPACT_ATOMS: atom_id res chain seq x y z
N MET A 1 -7.77 -3.12 -9.33
CA MET A 1 -6.76 -3.38 -8.28
C MET A 1 -6.57 -4.89 -8.21
N SER A 2 -5.44 -5.44 -8.65
CA SER A 2 -5.26 -6.91 -8.71
C SER A 2 -5.26 -7.49 -7.29
N ILE A 3 -6.06 -8.52 -7.06
CA ILE A 3 -6.20 -9.28 -5.80
C ILE A 3 -4.81 -9.68 -5.23
N GLY A 4 -3.82 -9.91 -6.11
CA GLY A 4 -2.45 -10.22 -5.72
C GLY A 4 -1.74 -9.12 -4.91
N LYS A 5 -1.98 -7.84 -5.20
CA LYS A 5 -1.36 -6.73 -4.44
C LYS A 5 -1.86 -6.66 -3.00
N ASN A 6 -3.13 -7.03 -2.78
CA ASN A 6 -3.72 -7.07 -1.44
C ASN A 6 -3.14 -8.23 -0.61
N GLN A 7 -2.86 -9.37 -1.23
CA GLN A 7 -2.25 -10.52 -0.54
C GLN A 7 -0.84 -10.24 -0.05
N GLU A 8 -0.01 -9.54 -0.85
CA GLU A 8 1.34 -9.14 -0.43
C GLU A 8 1.30 -8.22 0.80
N VAL A 9 0.40 -7.23 0.80
CA VAL A 9 0.25 -6.30 1.93
C VAL A 9 -0.21 -7.04 3.19
N VAL A 10 -1.20 -7.94 3.07
CA VAL A 10 -1.66 -8.77 4.20
C VAL A 10 -0.53 -9.64 4.75
N LYS A 11 0.31 -10.23 3.88
CA LYS A 11 1.46 -11.03 4.32
C LYS A 11 2.43 -10.20 5.16
N VAL A 12 2.79 -9.00 4.70
CA VAL A 12 3.67 -8.09 5.45
C VAL A 12 3.05 -7.68 6.79
N ILE A 13 1.75 -7.38 6.82
CA ILE A 13 1.03 -7.07 8.06
C ILE A 13 1.09 -8.24 9.04
N LEU A 14 0.92 -9.48 8.55
CA LEU A 14 1.01 -10.68 9.38
C LEU A 14 2.42 -10.92 9.92
N GLU A 15 3.45 -10.69 9.10
CA GLU A 15 4.85 -10.78 9.51
C GLU A 15 5.20 -9.75 10.60
N CYS A 16 4.64 -8.53 10.52
CA CYS A 16 4.88 -7.44 11.47
C CYS A 16 3.84 -7.33 12.60
N LYS A 17 2.94 -8.32 12.75
CA LYS A 17 1.74 -8.25 13.61
C LYS A 17 2.02 -7.73 15.03
N LYS A 18 3.09 -8.23 15.67
CA LYS A 18 3.46 -7.86 17.04
C LYS A 18 3.89 -6.39 17.15
N ASP A 19 4.56 -5.86 16.13
CA ASP A 19 5.08 -4.49 16.15
C ASP A 19 3.99 -3.49 15.79
N ILE A 20 3.08 -3.88 14.90
CA ILE A 20 1.88 -3.09 14.56
C ILE A 20 1.01 -2.90 15.80
N TRP A 21 0.72 -3.97 16.56
CA TRP A 21 -0.11 -3.87 17.77
C TRP A 21 0.54 -3.11 18.94
N LYS A 22 1.86 -2.90 18.90
CA LYS A 22 2.56 -2.06 19.88
C LYS A 22 2.57 -0.58 19.50
N ASN A 23 2.18 -0.25 18.27
CA ASN A 23 2.24 1.10 17.75
C ASN A 23 0.86 1.53 17.24
N GLN A 24 0.18 2.34 18.06
CA GLN A 24 -1.14 2.86 17.75
C GLN A 24 -1.23 3.54 16.37
N GLU A 25 -0.21 4.32 15.97
CA GLU A 25 -0.19 4.98 14.65
C GLU A 25 -0.16 3.96 13.48
N LEU A 26 0.49 2.81 13.66
CA LEU A 26 0.55 1.75 12.65
C LEU A 26 -0.72 0.90 12.64
N PHE A 27 -1.30 0.65 13.82
CA PHE A 27 -2.56 -0.08 13.93
C PHE A 27 -3.70 0.68 13.24
N GLU A 28 -3.87 1.97 13.53
CA GLU A 28 -4.85 2.83 12.86
C GLU A 28 -4.66 2.87 11.35
N LEU A 29 -3.40 2.88 10.87
CA LEU A 29 -3.11 2.85 9.44
C LEU A 29 -3.57 1.54 8.77
N VAL A 30 -3.45 0.41 9.48
CA VAL A 30 -3.89 -0.90 9.01
C VAL A 30 -5.42 -0.99 9.00
N GLU A 31 -6.10 -0.46 10.02
CA GLU A 31 -7.57 -0.36 10.04
C GLU A 31 -8.07 0.47 8.86
N GLU A 32 -7.54 1.69 8.69
CA GLU A 32 -7.87 2.58 7.56
C GLU A 32 -7.64 1.90 6.20
N TYR A 33 -6.59 1.08 6.07
CA TYR A 33 -6.32 0.31 4.86
C TYR A 33 -7.41 -0.73 4.56
N PHE A 34 -7.85 -1.47 5.58
CA PHE A 34 -8.88 -2.49 5.41
C PHE A 34 -10.25 -1.88 5.11
N GLU A 35 -10.59 -0.76 5.75
CA GLU A 35 -11.84 -0.04 5.50
C GLU A 35 -11.90 0.50 4.06
N ASN A 36 -10.81 1.10 3.58
CA ASN A 36 -10.68 1.52 2.18
C ASN A 36 -10.77 0.35 1.20
N SER A 37 -10.22 -0.80 1.57
CA SER A 37 -10.28 -2.03 0.76
C SER A 37 -11.71 -2.56 0.67
N LEU A 38 -12.48 -2.49 1.76
CA LEU A 38 -13.89 -2.87 1.79
C LEU A 38 -14.74 -1.95 0.91
N GLN A 39 -14.55 -0.63 1.01
CA GLN A 39 -15.25 0.33 0.15
C GLN A 39 -14.92 0.13 -1.34
N THR A 40 -13.67 -0.23 -1.66
CA THR A 40 -13.29 -0.56 -3.04
C THR A 40 -14.01 -1.83 -3.53
N LEU A 41 -14.29 -2.78 -2.64
CA LEU A 41 -15.10 -3.96 -2.96
C LEU A 41 -16.56 -3.57 -3.25
N ASP A 42 -17.15 -2.68 -2.45
CA ASP A 42 -18.49 -2.15 -2.69
C ASP A 42 -18.60 -1.46 -4.06
N PHE A 43 -17.58 -0.69 -4.44
CA PHE A 43 -17.46 -0.13 -5.79
C PHE A 43 -17.42 -1.20 -6.87
N CYS A 44 -16.62 -2.26 -6.69
CA CYS A 44 -16.58 -3.38 -7.65
C CYS A 44 -17.95 -4.04 -7.79
N THR A 45 -18.71 -4.19 -6.70
CA THR A 45 -20.09 -4.70 -6.74
C THR A 45 -21.02 -3.75 -7.48
N ALA A 46 -20.93 -2.45 -7.25
CA ALA A 46 -21.71 -1.45 -7.98
C ALA A 46 -21.38 -1.45 -9.48
N LEU A 47 -20.10 -1.58 -9.83
CA LEU A 47 -19.63 -1.68 -11.21
C LEU A 47 -20.17 -2.96 -11.88
N ASP A 48 -20.10 -4.11 -11.22
CA ASP A 48 -20.65 -5.37 -11.73
C ASP A 48 -22.16 -5.26 -12.02
N LYS A 49 -22.93 -4.61 -11.14
CA LYS A 49 -24.35 -4.31 -11.39
C LYS A 49 -24.56 -3.43 -12.62
N CYS A 50 -23.72 -2.40 -12.83
CA CYS A 50 -23.80 -1.54 -14.01
C CYS A 50 -23.47 -2.32 -15.30
N LEU A 51 -22.43 -3.16 -15.27
CA LEU A 51 -22.05 -4.00 -16.41
C LEU A 51 -23.14 -5.02 -16.76
N LYS A 52 -23.79 -5.62 -15.75
CA LYS A 52 -24.95 -6.50 -15.96
C LYS A 52 -26.09 -5.73 -16.63
N ARG A 53 -26.46 -4.54 -16.14
CA ARG A 53 -27.48 -3.70 -16.77
C ARG A 53 -27.14 -3.31 -18.21
N ALA A 54 -25.88 -2.96 -18.48
CA ALA A 54 -25.43 -2.62 -19.83
C ALA A 54 -25.59 -3.81 -20.78
N ARG A 55 -25.12 -4.99 -20.35
CA ARG A 55 -25.24 -6.24 -21.11
C ARG A 55 -26.70 -6.64 -21.33
N ASP A 56 -27.53 -6.56 -20.30
CA ASP A 56 -28.94 -6.93 -20.38
C ASP A 56 -29.71 -5.92 -21.28
N SER A 57 -29.34 -4.63 -21.25
CA SER A 57 -29.87 -3.63 -22.18
C SER A 57 -29.43 -3.89 -23.63
N GLN A 58 -28.18 -4.30 -23.85
CA GLN A 58 -27.68 -4.65 -25.18
C GLN A 58 -28.47 -5.82 -25.81
N LEU A 59 -28.99 -6.74 -24.99
CA LEU A 59 -29.83 -7.84 -25.49
C LEU A 59 -31.08 -7.32 -26.22
N PHE A 60 -31.70 -6.24 -25.76
CA PHE A 60 -32.83 -5.63 -26.46
C PHE A 60 -32.46 -5.15 -27.87
N ILE A 61 -31.25 -4.58 -28.05
CA ILE A 61 -30.77 -4.18 -29.38
C ILE A 61 -30.57 -5.42 -30.25
N MET A 62 -29.91 -6.46 -29.73
CA MET A 62 -29.67 -7.68 -30.49
C MET A 62 -30.97 -8.34 -30.96
N VAL A 63 -31.97 -8.44 -30.06
CA VAL A 63 -33.29 -8.98 -30.38
C VAL A 63 -34.01 -8.11 -31.41
N ALA A 64 -33.95 -6.77 -31.27
CA ALA A 64 -34.58 -5.86 -32.21
C ALA A 64 -33.97 -5.94 -33.62
N LEU A 65 -32.65 -6.13 -33.72
CA LEU A 65 -31.94 -6.33 -34.99
C LEU A 65 -32.35 -7.64 -35.67
N GLN A 66 -32.42 -8.74 -34.90
CA GLN A 66 -32.89 -10.02 -35.44
C GLN A 66 -34.34 -9.91 -35.95
N GLN A 67 -35.23 -9.29 -35.18
CA GLN A 67 -36.62 -9.08 -35.59
C GLN A 67 -36.72 -8.21 -36.84
N PHE A 68 -35.84 -7.21 -36.97
CA PHE A 68 -35.80 -6.35 -38.15
C PHE A 68 -35.42 -7.12 -39.42
N GLU A 69 -34.48 -8.06 -39.32
CA GLU A 69 -34.08 -8.94 -40.43
C GLU A 69 -35.20 -9.94 -40.81
N GLU A 70 -35.91 -10.46 -39.82
CA GLU A 70 -37.04 -11.39 -40.01
C GLU A 70 -38.31 -10.71 -40.54
N GLU A 71 -38.54 -9.43 -40.22
CA GLU A 71 -39.67 -8.62 -40.68
C GLU A 71 -39.49 -8.16 -42.14
N SER A 72 -39.51 -9.11 -43.07
CA SER A 72 -39.45 -8.90 -44.52
C SER A 72 -40.81 -9.16 -45.21
N GLU A 73 -41.25 -8.15 -46.00
CA GLU A 73 -42.36 -8.10 -46.97
C GLU A 73 -43.79 -8.56 -46.59
N ALA A 74 -44.63 -7.62 -46.08
CA ALA A 74 -45.92 -7.20 -46.67
C ALA A 74 -46.82 -6.43 -45.66
N GLY A 75 -47.30 -5.24 -46.05
CA GLY A 75 -48.41 -4.55 -45.37
C GLY A 75 -48.04 -3.52 -44.29
N GLY A 76 -49.00 -2.63 -44.00
CA GLY A 76 -48.84 -1.38 -43.23
C GLY A 76 -48.53 -1.50 -41.72
N ASN A 77 -48.20 -2.68 -41.22
CA ASN A 77 -47.89 -2.93 -39.80
C ASN A 77 -46.45 -3.49 -39.63
N ARG A 78 -45.52 -2.97 -40.43
CA ARG A 78 -44.12 -3.38 -40.46
C ARG A 78 -43.36 -2.84 -39.23
N TYR A 79 -42.35 -3.57 -38.76
CA TYR A 79 -41.44 -3.13 -37.69
C TYR A 79 -42.05 -2.98 -36.30
N VAL A 80 -43.25 -3.53 -36.06
CA VAL A 80 -43.90 -3.41 -34.75
C VAL A 80 -43.05 -4.03 -33.66
N LYS A 81 -42.48 -5.23 -33.90
CA LYS A 81 -41.63 -5.93 -32.93
C LYS A 81 -40.29 -5.23 -32.74
N THR A 82 -39.63 -4.82 -33.82
CA THR A 82 -38.40 -4.02 -33.73
C THR A 82 -38.60 -2.74 -32.92
N LEU A 83 -39.68 -1.99 -33.19
CA LEU A 83 -39.98 -0.75 -32.48
C LEU A 83 -40.28 -1.00 -30.99
N GLU A 84 -40.93 -2.11 -30.65
CA GLU A 84 -41.13 -2.53 -29.26
C GLU A 84 -39.80 -2.84 -28.57
N GLY A 85 -38.91 -3.60 -29.20
CA GLY A 85 -37.57 -3.89 -28.68
C GLY A 85 -36.74 -2.62 -28.42
N LEU A 86 -36.77 -1.67 -29.37
CA LEU A 86 -36.08 -0.37 -29.22
C LEU A 86 -36.71 0.51 -28.13
N LYS A 87 -38.04 0.46 -27.94
CA LYS A 87 -38.71 1.15 -26.82
C LYS A 87 -38.28 0.56 -25.48
N ASN A 88 -38.17 -0.77 -25.38
CA ASN A 88 -37.70 -1.46 -24.18
C ASN A 88 -36.23 -1.13 -23.86
N PHE A 89 -35.37 -1.07 -24.89
CA PHE A 89 -34.00 -0.56 -24.74
C PHE A 89 -33.97 0.89 -24.24
N LYS A 90 -34.78 1.77 -24.84
CA LYS A 90 -34.85 3.16 -24.39
C LYS A 90 -35.35 3.27 -22.94
N ALA A 91 -36.28 2.41 -22.53
CA ALA A 91 -36.82 2.37 -21.18
C ALA A 91 -35.84 1.82 -20.14
N SER A 92 -34.86 1.00 -20.53
CA SER A 92 -33.85 0.49 -19.60
C SER A 92 -32.86 1.56 -19.11
N GLY A 93 -32.78 2.69 -19.81
CA GLY A 93 -32.07 3.88 -19.37
C GLY A 93 -30.55 3.72 -19.33
N ASP A 94 -29.88 4.60 -18.58
CA ASP A 94 -28.42 4.55 -18.43
C ASP A 94 -28.02 3.40 -17.49
N PRO A 95 -27.13 2.49 -17.92
CA PRO A 95 -26.64 1.40 -17.06
C PRO A 95 -25.79 1.89 -15.88
N PHE A 96 -25.25 3.11 -15.93
CA PHE A 96 -24.53 3.79 -14.86
C PHE A 96 -25.42 4.84 -14.21
N THR A 97 -26.04 4.47 -13.09
CA THR A 97 -26.92 5.35 -12.32
C THR A 97 -26.16 6.33 -11.45
N GLU A 98 -26.86 7.37 -11.00
CA GLU A 98 -26.35 8.33 -9.99
C GLU A 98 -25.72 7.64 -8.77
N GLU A 99 -26.36 6.57 -8.26
CA GLU A 99 -25.83 5.75 -7.17
C GLU A 99 -24.40 5.22 -7.45
N PHE A 100 -24.13 4.77 -8.68
CA PHE A 100 -22.80 4.31 -9.06
C PHE A 100 -21.78 5.44 -8.99
N PHE A 101 -22.13 6.63 -9.50
CA PHE A 101 -21.24 7.79 -9.47
C PHE A 101 -20.98 8.28 -8.05
N GLN A 102 -21.97 8.23 -7.16
CA GLN A 102 -21.79 8.55 -5.74
C GLN A 102 -20.80 7.60 -5.06
N ILE A 103 -20.95 6.28 -5.28
CA ILE A 103 -20.01 5.28 -4.76
C ILE A 103 -18.61 5.51 -5.34
N PHE A 104 -18.50 5.71 -6.66
CA PHE A 104 -17.23 5.96 -7.33
C PHE A 104 -16.51 7.19 -6.78
N GLN A 105 -17.21 8.31 -6.63
CA GLN A 105 -16.63 9.54 -6.08
C GLN A 105 -16.19 9.36 -4.62
N SER A 106 -16.97 8.64 -3.82
CA SER A 106 -16.62 8.33 -2.43
C SER A 106 -15.32 7.53 -2.35
N VAL A 107 -15.24 6.40 -3.08
CA VAL A 107 -14.03 5.56 -3.12
C VAL A 107 -12.83 6.35 -3.64
N TYR A 108 -13.01 7.15 -4.69
CA TYR A 108 -11.95 7.97 -5.26
C TYR A 108 -11.38 8.96 -4.24
N ARG A 109 -12.24 9.69 -3.52
CA ARG A 109 -11.82 10.63 -2.47
C ARG A 109 -11.06 9.92 -1.35
N GLN A 110 -11.57 8.78 -0.89
CA GLN A 110 -10.94 8.01 0.18
C GLN A 110 -9.56 7.47 -0.22
N GLN A 111 -9.40 7.00 -1.45
CA GLN A 111 -8.11 6.57 -1.98
C GLN A 111 -7.08 7.70 -2.05
N ILE A 112 -7.50 8.92 -2.42
CA ILE A 112 -6.62 10.11 -2.40
C ILE A 112 -6.17 10.40 -0.97
N LEU A 113 -7.10 10.46 -0.02
CA LEU A 113 -6.80 10.74 1.39
C LEU A 113 -5.84 9.71 1.99
N MET A 114 -6.06 8.43 1.70
CA MET A 114 -5.16 7.36 2.14
C MET A 114 -3.76 7.51 1.54
N LEU A 115 -3.66 7.84 0.25
CA LEU A 115 -2.39 8.08 -0.42
C LEU A 115 -1.63 9.25 0.22
N GLU A 116 -2.31 10.34 0.55
CA GLU A 116 -1.72 11.49 1.23
C GLU A 116 -1.21 11.13 2.63
N LYS A 117 -2.02 10.42 3.42
CA LYS A 117 -1.62 9.92 4.74
C LYS A 117 -0.41 9.00 4.67
N LEU A 118 -0.38 8.06 3.72
CA LEU A 118 0.75 7.16 3.50
C LEU A 118 2.02 7.92 3.12
N LYS A 119 1.93 8.89 2.20
CA LYS A 119 3.06 9.76 1.82
C LYS A 119 3.58 10.52 3.02
N PHE A 120 2.70 11.10 3.83
CA PHE A 120 3.08 11.84 5.03
C PHE A 120 3.80 10.96 6.05
N ARG A 121 3.23 9.79 6.38
CA ARG A 121 3.83 8.84 7.34
C ARG A 121 5.18 8.30 6.83
N LYS A 122 5.28 7.96 5.54
CA LYS A 122 6.55 7.56 4.91
C LYS A 122 7.62 8.64 5.05
N ASN A 123 7.29 9.89 4.74
CA ASN A 123 8.24 11.00 4.87
C ASN A 123 8.72 11.21 6.32
N LYS A 124 7.85 11.04 7.32
CA LYS A 124 8.21 11.10 8.75
C LYS A 124 9.21 9.99 9.10
N LEU A 125 8.98 8.76 8.62
CA LEU A 125 9.88 7.62 8.84
C LEU A 125 11.22 7.81 8.13
N ASP A 126 11.22 8.25 6.88
CA ASP A 126 12.45 8.49 6.12
C ASP A 126 13.35 9.55 6.79
N LYS A 127 12.75 10.61 7.36
CA LYS A 127 13.48 11.61 8.16
C LYS A 127 14.10 11.01 9.42
N LYS A 128 13.35 10.20 10.17
CA LYS A 128 13.86 9.51 11.38
C LYS A 128 14.99 8.55 11.03
N LEU A 129 14.84 7.79 9.95
CA LEU A 129 15.86 6.84 9.50
C LEU A 129 17.16 7.55 9.10
N LYS A 130 17.06 8.68 8.37
CA LYS A 130 18.22 9.53 8.05
C LYS A 130 18.92 10.03 9.30
N TYR A 131 18.17 10.48 10.31
CA TYR A 131 18.74 10.91 11.59
C TYR A 131 19.49 9.76 12.28
N ILE A 132 18.87 8.59 12.44
CA ILE A 132 19.51 7.41 13.06
C ILE A 132 20.78 7.02 12.31
N HIS A 133 20.75 7.06 10.98
CA HIS A 133 21.90 6.73 10.15
C HIS A 133 23.06 7.72 10.33
N ALA A 134 22.75 9.03 10.37
CA ALA A 134 23.74 10.06 10.68
C ALA A 134 24.32 9.89 12.08
N TRP A 135 23.46 9.64 13.08
CA TRP A 135 23.86 9.44 14.47
C TRP A 135 24.77 8.21 14.63
N ARG A 136 24.43 7.07 14.00
CA ARG A 136 25.28 5.88 13.99
C ARG A 136 26.67 6.15 13.41
N LYS A 137 26.76 6.89 12.30
CA LYS A 137 28.06 7.25 11.71
C LYS A 137 28.93 8.05 12.68
N VAL A 138 28.34 9.04 13.36
CA VAL A 138 29.04 9.88 14.34
C VAL A 138 29.43 9.08 15.59
N SER A 139 28.52 8.26 16.13
CA SER A 139 28.73 7.52 17.37
C SER A 139 29.77 6.41 17.19
N ILE A 140 29.70 5.64 16.10
CA ILE A 140 30.65 4.55 15.83
C ILE A 140 32.06 5.11 15.61
N GLY A 141 32.19 6.21 14.87
CA GLY A 141 33.48 6.88 14.68
C GLY A 141 34.07 7.41 15.99
N SER A 142 33.24 8.01 16.85
CA SER A 142 33.69 8.55 18.13
C SER A 142 34.02 7.44 19.15
N MET A 143 33.20 6.39 19.22
CA MET A 143 33.46 5.21 20.06
C MET A 143 34.72 4.48 19.61
N GLY A 144 34.95 4.31 18.31
CA GLY A 144 36.18 3.72 17.79
C GLY A 144 37.43 4.46 18.28
N LYS A 145 37.45 5.79 18.11
CA LYS A 145 38.56 6.63 18.61
C LYS A 145 38.77 6.51 20.13
N TRP A 146 37.68 6.45 20.90
CA TRP A 146 37.76 6.30 22.34
C TRP A 146 38.32 4.92 22.76
N ILE A 147 37.87 3.85 22.10
CA ILE A 147 38.40 2.49 22.29
C ILE A 147 39.89 2.43 21.96
N ASP A 148 40.31 3.03 20.83
CA ASP A 148 41.73 3.09 20.45
C ASP A 148 42.58 3.83 21.50
N SER A 149 42.05 4.93 22.04
CA SER A 149 42.72 5.70 23.10
C SER A 149 42.83 4.90 24.40
N LEU A 150 41.78 4.17 24.78
CA LEU A 150 41.81 3.30 25.96
C LEU A 150 42.86 2.20 25.81
N TRP A 151 42.87 1.53 24.65
CA TRP A 151 43.81 0.47 24.35
C TRP A 151 45.26 0.95 24.43
N LYS A 152 45.56 2.10 23.78
CA LYS A 152 46.90 2.70 23.81
C LYS A 152 47.34 3.09 25.22
N ASN A 153 46.45 3.62 26.05
CA ASN A 153 46.77 3.94 27.44
C ASN A 153 47.13 2.67 28.24
N TYR A 154 46.40 1.57 27.99
CA TYR A 154 46.64 0.29 28.64
C TYR A 154 48.00 -0.32 28.24
N GLU A 155 48.32 -0.30 26.94
CA GLU A 155 49.62 -0.76 26.42
C GLU A 155 50.78 0.04 27.03
N ASN A 156 50.65 1.37 27.10
CA ASN A 156 51.66 2.23 27.70
C ASN A 156 51.88 1.93 29.19
N ALA A 157 50.80 1.71 29.94
CA ALA A 157 50.88 1.36 31.37
C ALA A 157 51.61 0.03 31.59
N LEU A 158 51.28 -1.00 30.80
CA LEU A 158 51.95 -2.31 30.86
C LEU A 158 53.43 -2.22 30.48
N LYS A 159 53.77 -1.42 29.47
CA LYS A 159 55.17 -1.20 29.08
C LYS A 159 55.96 -0.53 30.21
N GLY A 160 55.41 0.51 30.85
CA GLY A 160 56.03 1.17 31.99
C GLY A 160 56.24 0.21 33.18
N GLN A 161 55.26 -0.65 33.47
CA GLN A 161 55.41 -1.69 34.49
C GLN A 161 56.52 -2.70 34.15
N LYS A 162 56.62 -3.13 32.89
CA LYS A 162 57.67 -4.06 32.44
C LYS A 162 59.07 -3.46 32.56
N GLU A 163 59.23 -2.18 32.19
CA GLU A 163 60.49 -1.45 32.32
C GLU A 163 60.91 -1.32 33.80
N LEU A 164 59.97 -0.96 34.69
CA LEU A 164 60.22 -0.90 36.13
C LEU A 164 60.70 -2.25 36.67
N ILE A 165 60.01 -3.35 36.37
CA ILE A 165 60.42 -4.70 36.82
C ILE A 165 61.83 -5.03 36.32
N SER A 166 62.15 -4.72 35.07
CA SER A 166 63.48 -4.96 34.52
C SER A 166 64.56 -4.15 35.24
N THR A 167 64.31 -2.88 35.56
CA THR A 167 65.27 -2.05 36.31
C THR A 167 65.48 -2.57 37.73
N MET A 168 64.42 -2.99 38.41
CA MET A 168 64.50 -3.59 39.74
C MET A 168 65.32 -4.88 39.74
N GLN A 169 65.16 -5.74 38.73
CA GLN A 169 65.95 -6.97 38.58
C GLN A 169 67.45 -6.68 38.38
N VAL A 170 67.80 -5.66 37.59
CA VAL A 170 69.19 -5.24 37.38
C VAL A 170 69.80 -4.70 38.68
N VAL A 171 69.08 -3.85 39.42
CA VAL A 171 69.54 -3.32 40.71
C VAL A 171 69.76 -4.45 41.72
N VAL A 172 68.85 -5.43 41.77
CA VAL A 172 69.00 -6.61 42.64
C VAL A 172 70.20 -7.49 42.24
N THR A 173 70.56 -7.55 40.95
CA THR A 173 71.69 -8.36 40.46
C THR A 173 73.06 -7.68 40.69
N LEU A 174 73.08 -6.36 40.86
CA LEU A 174 74.29 -5.55 41.06
C LEU A 174 74.63 -5.29 42.55
N LEU A 175 73.73 -5.64 43.47
CA LEU A 175 73.91 -5.59 44.93
C LEU A 175 74.35 -6.96 45.46
#